data_AF-A0A4R2B7T3-F1
#
_entry.id   AF-A0A4R2B7T3-F1
#
_cell.length_a   1.000
_cell.length_b   1.000
_cell.length_c   1.000
_cell.angle_alpha   90.00
_cell.angle_beta   90.00
_cell.angle_gamma   90.00
#
_symmetry.space_group_name_H-M   'P 1'
#
loop_
_entity.id
_entity.type
_entity.pdbx_description
1 polymer ?
#
loop_
_entity_poly.entity_id
_entity_poly.type
_entity_poly.pdbx_seq_one_letter_code
_entity_poly.pdbx_strand_id
1 'polypeptide(L)' 'MKILGISLMILVSLMGMSFTIDIFLGFDLKTSIRNAMSPFKVMEFVEFMIFLLFVIILLGRSLVGFFKKKKLLQPK' A
#
# COMPACT_ATOMS: atom_id res chain seq x y z
N MET A 1 2.90 -24.45 -17.28
CA MET A 1 3.08 -24.81 -15.85
C MET A 1 4.27 -24.12 -15.16
N LYS A 2 5.19 -23.45 -15.88
CA LYS A 2 6.33 -22.72 -15.28
C LYS A 2 5.91 -21.43 -14.55
N ILE A 3 5.00 -20.65 -15.14
CA ILE A 3 4.47 -19.41 -14.54
C ILE A 3 3.79 -19.69 -13.19
N LEU A 4 2.98 -20.75 -13.09
CA LEU A 4 2.29 -21.10 -11.84
C LEU A 4 3.28 -21.43 -10.72
N GLY A 5 4.35 -22.17 -11.01
CA GLY A 5 5.40 -22.47 -10.01
C GLY A 5 6.16 -21.22 -9.56
N ILE A 6 6.51 -20.33 -10.49
CA ILE A 6 7.18 -19.06 -10.18
C ILE A 6 6.24 -18.17 -9.33
N SER A 7 4.98 -18.05 -9.70
CA SER A 7 3.97 -17.31 -8.93
C SER A 7 3.81 -17.87 -7.53
N LEU A 8 3.83 -19.19 -7.37
CA LEU A 8 3.73 -19.83 -6.06
C LEU A 8 4.97 -19.58 -5.20
N MET A 9 6.18 -19.66 -5.77
CA MET A 9 7.42 -19.32 -5.07
C MET A 9 7.44 -17.86 -4.61
N ILE A 10 7.03 -16.95 -5.49
CA ILE A 10 6.91 -15.52 -5.16
C ILE A 10 5.90 -15.33 -4.02
N LEU A 11 4.72 -15.95 -4.11
CA LEU A 11 3.69 -15.85 -3.07
C LEU A 11 4.20 -16.31 -1.70
N VAL A 12 4.85 -17.48 -1.64
CA VAL A 12 5.40 -18.03 -0.40
C VAL A 12 6.51 -17.13 0.15
N SER A 13 7.39 -16.60 -0.71
CA SER A 13 8.47 -15.70 -0.30
C SER A 13 7.93 -14.39 0.28
N LEU A 14 6.96 -13.76 -0.38
CA LEU A 14 6.32 -12.53 0.09
C LEU A 14 5.56 -12.74 1.40
N MET A 15 4.80 -13.84 1.51
CA MET A 15 4.06 -14.16 2.72
C MET A 15 5.00 -14.44 3.90
N GLY A 16 6.10 -15.16 3.66
CA GLY A 16 7.14 -15.41 4.67
C GLY A 16 7.83 -14.12 5.13
N MET A 17 8.18 -13.22 4.22
CA MET A 17 8.75 -11.91 4.57
C MET A 17 7.77 -11.06 5.38
N SER A 18 6.48 -11.03 4.99
CA SER A 18 5.44 -10.30 5.72
C SER A 18 5.33 -10.78 7.17
N PHE A 19 5.23 -12.09 7.39
CA PHE A 19 5.15 -12.63 8.75
C PHE A 19 6.42 -12.40 9.55
N THR A 20 7.59 -12.45 8.91
CA THR A 20 8.85 -12.16 9.57
C THR A 20 8.86 -10.72 10.10
N ILE A 21 8.46 -9.75 9.28
CA ILE A 21 8.36 -8.33 9.69
C ILE A 21 7.39 -8.17 10.87
N ASP A 22 6.23 -8.83 10.81
CA ASP A 22 5.24 -8.78 11.90
C ASP A 22 5.82 -9.27 13.24
N ILE A 23 6.59 -10.38 13.20
CA ILE A 23 7.26 -10.92 14.38
C ILE A 23 8.35 -9.97 14.88
N PHE A 24 9.16 -9.39 13.99
CA PHE A 24 10.21 -8.42 14.35
C PHE A 24 9.66 -7.13 14.97
N LEU A 25 8.45 -6.72 14.59
CA LEU A 25 7.71 -5.61 15.20
C LEU A 25 7.04 -6.00 16.53
N GLY A 26 7.15 -7.26 16.96
CA GLY A 26 6.58 -7.77 18.22
C GLY A 26 5.08 -8.07 18.14
N PHE A 27 4.50 -8.18 16.95
CA PHE A 27 3.08 -8.49 16.79
C PHE A 27 2.82 -10.00 16.93
N ASP A 28 1.81 -10.35 17.71
CA ASP A 28 1.26 -11.71 17.76
C ASP A 28 0.59 -12.08 16.43
N LEU A 29 0.77 -13.32 15.97
CA LEU A 29 0.16 -13.84 14.73
C LEU A 29 -1.36 -13.60 14.64
N LYS A 30 -2.08 -13.71 15.77
CA LYS A 30 -3.53 -13.42 15.82
C LYS A 30 -3.84 -11.94 15.59
N THR A 31 -2.99 -11.07 16.11
CA THR A 31 -3.09 -9.62 15.94
C THR A 31 -2.76 -9.24 14.50
N SER A 32 -1.72 -9.81 13.90
CA SER A 32 -1.35 -9.58 12.50
C SER A 32 -2.44 -10.00 11.53
N ILE A 33 -3.08 -11.16 11.73
CA ILE A 33 -4.22 -11.60 10.90
C ILE A 33 -5.40 -10.63 11.02
N ARG A 34 -5.70 -10.17 12.24
CA ARG A 34 -6.77 -9.19 12.46
C ARG A 34 -6.44 -7.84 11.82
N ASN A 35 -5.20 -7.41 11.89
CA ASN A 35 -4.72 -6.18 11.25
C ASN A 35 -4.80 -6.28 9.72
N ALA A 36 -4.38 -7.41 9.14
CA ALA A 36 -4.46 -7.66 7.70
C ALA A 36 -5.91 -7.70 7.18
N MET A 37 -6.85 -8.25 7.96
CA MET A 37 -8.27 -8.34 7.58
C MET A 37 -9.05 -7.05 7.82
N SER A 38 -8.56 -6.16 8.68
CA SER A 38 -9.26 -4.92 9.03
C SER A 38 -8.30 -3.72 9.10
N PRO A 39 -7.60 -3.41 7.99
CA PRO A 39 -6.48 -2.46 7.99
C PRO A 39 -6.91 -1.09 8.50
N PHE A 40 -8.04 -0.54 8.03
CA PHE A 40 -8.52 0.79 8.46
C PHE A 40 -9.07 0.84 9.89
N LYS A 41 -9.45 -0.31 10.47
CA LYS A 41 -10.02 -0.37 11.82
C LYS A 41 -8.94 -0.43 12.90
N VAL A 42 -7.76 -0.95 12.55
CA VAL A 42 -6.65 -1.16 13.49
C VAL A 42 -5.44 -0.28 13.16
N MET A 43 -5.54 0.57 12.13
CA MET A 43 -4.49 1.51 11.76
C MET A 43 -4.29 2.54 12.88
N GLU A 44 -3.06 2.66 13.36
CA GLU A 44 -2.70 3.69 14.32
C GLU A 44 -2.84 5.08 13.69
N PHE A 45 -3.14 6.09 14.51
CA PHE A 45 -3.40 7.45 14.00
C PHE A 45 -2.21 8.00 13.17
N VAL A 46 -0.98 7.69 13.60
CA VAL A 46 0.25 8.09 12.90
C VAL A 46 0.37 7.40 11.55
N GLU A 47 0.08 6.11 11.48
CA GLU A 47 0.10 5.36 10.22
C GLU A 47 -0.92 5.95 9.24
N PHE A 48 -2.14 6.25 9.72
CA PHE A 48 -3.18 6.84 8.90
C PHE A 48 -2.77 8.22 8.34
N MET A 49 -2.11 9.06 9.14
CA MET A 49 -1.57 10.35 8.68
C MET A 49 -0.52 10.17 7.57
N ILE A 50 0.40 9.21 7.73
CA ILE A 50 1.43 8.92 6.72
C ILE A 50 0.80 8.37 5.44
N PHE A 51 -0.18 7.47 5.56
CA PHE A 51 -0.90 6.92 4.42
C PHE A 51 -1.66 8.00 3.65
N LEU A 52 -2.34 8.90 4.37
CA LEU A 52 -3.04 10.03 3.75
C LEU A 52 -2.07 10.94 3.00
N LEU A 53 -0.93 11.28 3.61
CA LEU A 53 0.13 12.06 2.97
C LEU A 53 0.63 11.37 1.69
N PHE A 54 0.86 10.07 1.74
CA PHE A 54 1.29 9.27 0.59
C PHE A 54 0.27 9.34 -0.55
N VAL A 55 -1.02 9.16 -0.26
CA VAL A 55 -2.11 9.28 -1.27
C VAL A 55 -2.14 10.68 -1.88
N ILE A 56 -2.00 11.72 -1.07
CA ILE A 56 -1.97 13.12 -1.55
C ILE A 56 -0.77 13.35 -2.47
N ILE A 57 0.41 12.82 -2.16
CA ILE A 57 1.60 12.96 -3.02
C ILE A 57 1.41 12.20 -4.33
N LEU A 58 0.90 10.97 -4.25
CA LEU A 58 0.67 10.09 -5.39
C LEU A 58 -0.33 10.71 -6.36
N LEU A 59 -1.48 11.16 -5.84
CA LEU A 59 -2.53 11.80 -6.63
C LEU A 59 -2.18 13.23 -7.02
N GLY A 60 -1.44 13.96 -6.19
CA GLY A 60 -1.03 15.33 -6.42
C GLY A 60 -0.25 15.48 -7.74
N ARG A 61 0.66 14.56 -8.04
CA ARG A 61 1.36 14.56 -9.36
C ARG A 61 0.39 14.38 -10.52
N SER A 62 -0.56 13.46 -10.41
CA SER A 62 -1.56 13.18 -11.44
C SER A 62 -2.50 14.38 -11.65
N LEU A 63 -3.00 14.94 -10.55
CA LEU A 63 -3.90 16.10 -10.54
C LEU A 63 -3.22 17.34 -11.11
N VAL A 64 -2.00 17.67 -10.67
CA VAL A 64 -1.23 18.80 -11.22
C VAL A 64 -1.01 18.63 -12.73
N GLY A 65 -0.68 17.42 -13.20
CA GLY A 65 -0.59 17.11 -14.63
C GLY A 65 -1.91 17.35 -15.37
N PHE A 66 -3.04 16.94 -14.78
CA PHE A 66 -4.37 17.11 -15.36
C PHE A 66 -4.80 18.58 -15.43
N PHE A 67 -4.58 19.35 -14.36
CA PHE A 67 -4.88 20.79 -14.32
C PHE A 67 -3.98 21.59 -15.26
N LYS A 68 -2.70 21.22 -15.41
CA LYS A 68 -1.77 21.88 -16.35
C LYS A 68 -2.20 21.64 -17.80
N LYS A 69 -2.71 20.45 -18.15
CA LYS A 69 -3.27 20.16 -19.48
C LYS A 69 -4.55 20.97 -19.76
N LYS A 70 -5.42 21.18 -18.76
CA LYS A 70 -6.63 22.01 -18.94
C LYS A 70 -6.32 23.49 -19.19
N LYS A 71 -5.20 24.02 -18.69
CA LYS A 71 -4.76 25.40 -18.96
C LYS A 71 -4.22 25.64 -20.37
N LEU A 72 -3.74 24.59 -21.06
CA LEU A 72 -3.27 24.64 -22.45
C LEU A 72 -4.38 24.47 -23.50
N LEU A 73 -5.57 24.02 -23.08
CA LEU A 73 -6.75 23.77 -23.93
C LEU A 73 -7.82 24.86 -23.82
N GLN A 74 -7.56 25.96 -23.12
CA GLN A 74 -8.36 27.18 -23.24
C GLN A 74 -7.65 28.11 -24.26
N PRO A 75 -8.09 28.13 -25.54
CA PRO A 75 -7.64 29.15 -26.46
C PRO A 75 -8.14 30.50 -25.95
N LYS A 76 -7.23 31.45 -25.83
CA LYS A 76 -7.54 32.87 -25.69
C LYS A 76 -8.11 33.41 -27.00
#